data_AF-A0A2N7RT15-F1
#
_entry.id   AF-A0A2N7RT15-F1
#
_cell.length_a   1.000
_cell.length_b   1.000
_cell.length_c   1.000
_cell.angle_alpha   90.00
_cell.angle_beta   90.00
_cell.angle_gamma   90.00
#
_symmetry.space_group_name_H-M   'P 1'
#
loop_
_entity.id
_entity.type
_entity.pdbx_description
1 polymer ?
#
loop_
_entity_poly.entity_id
_entity_poly.type
_entity_poly.pdbx_seq_one_letter_code
_entity_poly.pdbx_strand_id
1 'polypeptide(L)'
;MTESILSSHQADPANRARLRWRSRRGLLENDIILTRFLDAYETELTDEEVDALTRLLDLSDNALMDLVLARKEPEGEVDLPHVRALLQRLRIA
;
A
#
# COMPACT_ATOMS: atom_id res chain seq x y z
N MET A 1 24.06 17.52 -14.34
CA MET A 1 23.49 16.51 -15.25
C MET A 1 23.21 15.28 -14.39
N THR A 2 22.00 15.02 -13.89
CA THR A 2 20.65 15.31 -14.40
C THR A 2 19.71 15.36 -13.19
N GLU A 3 19.10 16.52 -12.91
CA GLU A 3 18.01 16.61 -11.94
C GLU A 3 16.79 15.95 -12.57
N SER A 4 16.57 14.67 -12.25
CA SER A 4 15.32 13.98 -12.58
C SER A 4 14.27 14.45 -11.58
N ILE A 5 13.57 15.54 -11.90
CA ILE A 5 12.36 15.97 -11.20
C ILE A 5 11.25 14.98 -11.56
N LEU A 6 11.28 13.80 -10.94
CA LEU A 6 10.10 12.93 -10.87
C LEU A 6 9.18 13.59 -9.85
N SER A 7 8.09 14.17 -10.34
CA SER A 7 7.01 14.61 -9.47
C SER A 7 6.47 13.37 -8.75
N SER A 8 6.82 13.21 -7.47
CA SER A 8 6.36 12.07 -6.67
C SER A 8 4.83 12.00 -6.68
N HIS A 9 4.29 10.77 -6.64
CA HIS A 9 2.85 10.51 -6.51
C HIS A 9 2.23 11.35 -5.39
N GLN A 10 2.94 11.51 -4.27
CA GLN A 10 2.45 12.25 -3.12
C GLN A 10 2.39 13.77 -3.31
N ALA A 11 3.06 14.34 -4.32
CA ALA A 11 3.02 15.77 -4.58
C ALA A 11 1.64 16.25 -5.07
N ASP A 12 0.86 15.38 -5.71
CA ASP A 12 -0.48 15.70 -6.24
C ASP A 12 -1.60 15.23 -5.28
N PRO A 13 -2.40 16.16 -4.72
CA PRO A 13 -3.56 15.81 -3.88
C PRO A 13 -4.57 14.87 -4.56
N ALA A 14 -4.73 14.95 -5.89
CA ALA A 14 -5.65 14.09 -6.61
C ALA A 14 -5.16 12.63 -6.63
N ASN A 15 -3.85 12.42 -6.73
CA ASN A 15 -3.25 11.08 -6.66
C ASN A 15 -3.40 10.48 -5.25
N ARG A 16 -3.18 11.28 -4.20
CA ARG A 16 -3.43 10.84 -2.81
C ARG A 16 -4.89 10.46 -2.58
N ALA A 17 -5.81 11.30 -3.03
CA ALA A 17 -7.25 11.04 -2.92
C ALA A 17 -7.67 9.75 -3.66
N ARG A 18 -7.10 9.47 -4.84
CA ARG A 18 -7.34 8.23 -5.58
C ARG A 18 -6.82 7.00 -4.83
N LEU A 19 -5.61 7.07 -4.27
CA LEU A 19 -5.02 5.99 -3.49
C LEU A 19 -5.87 5.66 -2.26
N ARG A 20 -6.27 6.68 -1.50
CA ARG A 20 -7.16 6.53 -0.33
C ARG A 20 -8.54 6.03 -0.70
N TRP A 21 -9.08 6.41 -1.86
CA TRP A 21 -10.35 5.86 -2.33
C TRP A 21 -10.22 4.37 -2.68
N ARG A 22 -9.15 3.97 -3.36
CA ARG A 22 -8.87 2.56 -3.71
C ARG A 22 -8.63 1.66 -2.49
N SER A 23 -8.17 2.23 -1.37
CA SER A 23 -7.89 1.46 -0.15
C SER A 23 -9.12 1.10 0.68
N ARG A 24 -10.32 1.59 0.33
CA ARG A 24 -11.57 1.28 1.03
C ARG A 24 -11.99 -0.16 0.76
N ARG A 25 -12.25 -0.94 1.81
CA ARG A 25 -12.51 -2.39 1.69
C ARG A 25 -13.87 -2.80 2.27
N GLY A 26 -14.39 -3.93 1.81
CA GLY A 26 -15.63 -4.52 2.32
C GLY A 26 -15.41 -5.29 3.62
N LEU A 27 -14.23 -5.89 3.78
CA LEU A 27 -13.79 -6.53 5.01
C LEU A 27 -13.30 -5.47 6.02
N LEU A 28 -13.99 -5.36 7.15
CA LEU A 28 -13.80 -4.31 8.15
C LEU A 28 -12.36 -4.24 8.67
N GLU A 29 -11.75 -5.38 8.94
CA GLU A 29 -10.39 -5.43 9.48
C GLU A 29 -9.37 -4.89 8.47
N ASN A 30 -9.51 -5.19 7.17
CA ASN A 30 -8.67 -4.59 6.13
C ASN A 30 -8.88 -3.08 6.05
N ASP A 31 -10.15 -2.64 6.12
CA ASP A 31 -10.50 -1.23 6.05
C ASP A 31 -9.90 -0.44 7.21
N ILE A 32 -9.95 -0.98 8.44
CA ILE A 32 -9.34 -0.38 9.63
C ILE A 32 -7.82 -0.29 9.48
N ILE A 33 -7.15 -1.39 9.08
CA ILE A 33 -5.69 -1.41 8.96
C ILE A 33 -5.21 -0.41 7.90
N LEU A 34 -5.81 -0.43 6.71
CA LEU A 34 -5.43 0.46 5.62
C LEU A 34 -5.75 1.93 5.94
N THR A 35 -6.89 2.20 6.57
CA THR A 35 -7.26 3.57 6.98
C THR A 35 -6.27 4.11 8.01
N ARG A 36 -5.97 3.35 9.07
CA ARG A 36 -4.98 3.76 10.09
C ARG A 36 -3.60 3.98 9.49
N PHE A 37 -3.18 3.06 8.61
CA PHE A 37 -1.89 3.18 7.93
C PHE A 37 -1.81 4.46 7.08
N LEU A 38 -2.83 4.77 6.29
CA LEU A 38 -2.85 5.99 5.48
C LEU A 38 -3.05 7.26 6.31
N ASP A 39 -3.80 7.20 7.41
CA ASP A 39 -3.91 8.33 8.35
C ASP A 39 -2.54 8.70 8.96
N ALA A 40 -1.69 7.70 9.19
CA ALA A 40 -0.36 7.90 9.76
C ALA A 40 0.71 8.25 8.71
N TYR A 41 0.66 7.65 7.51
CA TYR A 41 1.81 7.66 6.59
C TYR A 41 1.52 8.14 5.16
N GLU A 42 0.28 8.49 4.79
CA GLU A 42 -0.09 8.78 3.38
C GLU A 42 0.87 9.74 2.69
N THR A 43 1.20 10.87 3.31
CA THR A 43 2.06 11.91 2.71
C THR A 43 3.54 11.55 2.66
N GLU A 44 3.95 10.49 3.36
CA GLU A 44 5.35 10.05 3.48
C GLU A 44 5.66 8.85 2.58
N LEU A 45 4.64 8.24 1.96
CA LEU A 45 4.83 7.09 1.07
C LEU A 45 5.68 7.48 -0.14
N THR A 46 6.77 6.75 -0.35
CA THR A 46 7.56 6.86 -1.58
C THR A 46 6.78 6.32 -2.78
N ASP A 47 7.19 6.66 -4.00
CA ASP A 47 6.54 6.14 -5.21
C ASP A 47 6.64 4.61 -5.31
N GLU A 48 7.73 4.02 -4.80
CA GLU A 48 7.90 2.57 -4.71
C GLU A 48 6.92 1.93 -3.72
N GLU A 49 6.65 2.61 -2.60
CA GLU A 49 5.64 2.16 -1.63
C GLU A 49 4.21 2.37 -2.14
N VAL A 50 3.97 3.38 -2.97
CA VAL A 50 2.69 3.55 -3.66
C VAL A 50 2.46 2.43 -4.68
N ASP A 51 3.47 2.03 -5.46
CA ASP A 51 3.38 0.87 -6.36
C ASP A 51 3.10 -0.41 -5.55
N ALA A 52 3.86 -0.61 -4.47
CA ALA A 52 3.68 -1.73 -3.55
C ALA A 52 2.25 -1.81 -3.01
N LEU A 53 1.72 -0.68 -2.52
CA LEU A 53 0.36 -0.59 -1.98
C LEU A 53 -0.66 -0.85 -3.08
N THR A 54 -0.45 -0.29 -4.27
CA THR A 54 -1.36 -0.46 -5.42
C THR A 54 -1.50 -1.93 -5.79
N ARG A 55 -0.40 -2.69 -5.82
CA ARG A 55 -0.40 -4.14 -6.06
C ARG A 55 -1.16 -4.91 -4.99
N LEU A 56 -0.93 -4.58 -3.72
CA LEU A 56 -1.69 -5.16 -2.61
C LEU A 56 -3.18 -4.83 -2.70
N LEU A 57 -3.52 -3.64 -3.24
CA LEU A 57 -4.89 -3.19 -3.39
C LEU A 57 -5.65 -3.93 -4.52
N ASP A 58 -4.95 -4.56 -5.46
CA ASP A 58 -5.57 -5.39 -6.51
C ASP A 58 -5.90 -6.82 -6.03
N LEU A 59 -5.45 -7.21 -4.84
CA LEU A 59 -5.84 -8.47 -4.21
C LEU A 59 -7.29 -8.41 -3.68
N SER A 60 -7.92 -9.59 -3.61
CA SER A 60 -9.20 -9.74 -2.89
C SER A 60 -9.01 -9.53 -1.39
N ASP A 61 -10.09 -9.17 -0.69
CA ASP A 61 -10.05 -8.90 0.75
C ASP A 61 -9.47 -10.06 1.57
N ASN A 62 -9.85 -11.30 1.27
CA ASN A 62 -9.32 -12.47 1.97
C ASN A 62 -7.84 -12.72 1.67
N ALA A 63 -7.41 -12.52 0.43
CA ALA A 63 -6.01 -12.70 0.05
C ALA A 63 -5.12 -11.65 0.72
N LEU A 64 -5.54 -10.38 0.73
CA LEU A 64 -4.84 -9.32 1.43
C LEU A 64 -4.78 -9.61 2.94
N MET A 65 -5.88 -10.05 3.53
CA MET A 65 -5.95 -10.39 4.96
C MET A 65 -4.98 -11.51 5.33
N ASP A 66 -4.89 -12.58 4.53
CA ASP A 66 -3.95 -13.67 4.78
C ASP A 66 -2.49 -13.19 4.80
N LEU A 67 -2.14 -12.24 3.94
CA LEU A 67 -0.81 -11.64 3.90
C LEU A 67 -0.56 -10.71 5.09
N VAL A 68 -1.52 -9.84 5.41
CA VAL A 68 -1.40 -8.89 6.54
C VAL A 68 -1.31 -9.64 7.87
N LEU A 69 -2.02 -10.76 8.04
CA LEU A 69 -1.94 -11.58 9.24
C LEU A 69 -0.78 -12.59 9.25
N ALA A 70 0.11 -12.55 8.23
CA ALA A 70 1.21 -13.50 8.07
C ALA A 70 0.79 -14.98 8.08
N ARG A 71 -0.45 -15.27 7.64
CA ARG A 71 -0.92 -16.64 7.42
C ARG A 71 -0.37 -17.22 6.12
N LYS A 72 -0.06 -16.34 5.18
CA LYS A 72 0.63 -16.62 3.92
C LYS A 72 1.73 -15.58 3.72
N GLU A 73 2.71 -15.95 2.91
CA GLU A 73 3.74 -15.04 2.42
C GLU A 73 3.41 -14.60 0.98
N PRO A 74 3.93 -13.44 0.53
CA PRO A 74 3.75 -13.00 -0.85
C PRO A 74 4.33 -14.01 -1.84
N GLU A 75 3.59 -14.25 -2.92
CA GLU A 75 3.95 -15.17 -4.01
C GLU A 75 3.60 -14.52 -5.36
N GLY A 76 4.24 -14.97 -6.44
CA GLY A 76 3.91 -14.52 -7.80
C GLY A 76 4.17 -13.02 -8.03
N GLU A 77 3.21 -12.31 -8.62
CA GLU A 77 3.36 -10.89 -9.03
C GLU A 77 3.47 -9.90 -7.86
N VAL A 78 3.14 -10.34 -6.65
CA VAL A 78 3.27 -9.55 -5.41
C VAL A 78 4.50 -9.96 -4.59
N ASP A 79 5.26 -10.96 -5.03
CA ASP A 79 6.54 -11.33 -4.41
C ASP A 79 7.68 -10.42 -4.90
N LEU A 80 7.61 -9.16 -4.49
CA LEU A 80 8.60 -8.13 -4.82
C LEU A 80 9.21 -7.55 -3.53
N PRO A 81 10.49 -7.15 -3.54
CA PRO A 81 11.16 -6.62 -2.35
C PRO A 81 10.41 -5.45 -1.69
N HIS A 82 9.92 -4.49 -2.47
CA HIS A 82 9.15 -3.35 -1.93
C HIS A 82 7.76 -3.74 -1.43
N VAL A 83 7.10 -4.73 -2.04
CA VAL A 83 5.83 -5.26 -1.53
C VAL A 83 6.04 -5.93 -0.19
N ARG A 84 7.10 -6.75 -0.05
CA ARG A 84 7.48 -7.37 1.23
C ARG A 84 7.80 -6.32 2.29
N ALA A 85 8.55 -5.28 1.94
CA ALA A 85 8.89 -4.19 2.85
C ALA A 85 7.65 -3.42 3.33
N LEU A 86 6.75 -3.06 2.41
CA LEU A 86 5.50 -2.39 2.77
C LEU A 86 4.59 -3.30 3.61
N LEU A 87 4.50 -4.59 3.28
CA LEU A 87 3.70 -5.55 4.03
C LEU A 87 4.19 -5.68 5.48
N GLN A 88 5.50 -5.66 5.69
CA GLN A 88 6.10 -5.60 7.03
C GLN A 88 5.68 -4.32 7.78
N ARG A 89 5.63 -3.17 7.11
CA ARG A 89 5.13 -1.91 7.70
C ARG A 89 3.66 -2.00 8.08
N LEU A 90 2.82 -2.59 7.23
CA LEU A 90 1.38 -2.78 7.51
C LEU A 90 1.15 -3.71 8.70
N ARG A 91 2.02 -4.72 8.91
CA ARG A 91 1.95 -5.67 10.03
C ARG A 91 2.24 -5.05 11.41
N ILE A 92 2.94 -3.92 11.45
CA ILE A 92 3.35 -3.24 12.69
C ILE A 92 2.56 -1.96 12.97
N ALA A 93 1.76 -1.49 12.01
CA ALA A 93 1.04 -0.22 12.06
C ALA A 93 -0.24 -0.29 12.92
#